data_AF-A0A0X3Q0W0-F1
#
_entry.id   AF-A0A0X3Q0W0-F1
#
_cell.length_a   1.000
_cell.length_b   1.000
_cell.length_c   1.000
_cell.angle_alpha   90.00
_cell.angle_beta   90.00
_cell.angle_gamma   90.00
#
_symmetry.space_group_name_H-M   'P 1'
#
loop_
_entity.id
_entity.type
_entity.pdbx_description
1 polymer ?
#
loop_
_entity_poly.entity_id
_entity_poly.type
_entity_poly.pdbx_seq_one_letter_code
_entity_poly.pdbx_strand_id
1 'polypeptide(L)'
;MEGQVRNAALVVGLAQNYLHNLQDISKLIDDLASSTVSVIGAIDSLLTCFVRCNFLGPKIEEFHSNAELEQIAVKQLSLDGEAPYSLAKLPIALWLSKTLSYSMLNQSTQMTFEYALFYLECLYLHQCLFGSRRVPTLKSELDWLLAKVSPLDLPDATDSEKFTFLQLSSYLAVFYYEFALAETLRTASGHLLSLELEFSAAMGTRTKAQASPVAQLVVQFTRLQIGCELEIKVPKSSQPKVMALEDDNLLENIKFTDDATPSSCSLSVVEQSYVL
;
A
#
# COMPACT_ATOMS: atom_id res chain seq x y z
N MET A 1 -3.81 18.36 -2.35
CA MET A 1 -4.33 17.49 -3.43
C MET A 1 -4.26 18.12 -4.82
N GLU A 2 -4.77 19.33 -5.07
CA GLU A 2 -4.61 20.00 -6.40
C GLU A 2 -3.14 20.13 -6.83
N GLY A 3 -2.24 20.42 -5.87
CA GLY A 3 -0.80 20.46 -6.15
C GLY A 3 -0.21 19.13 -6.65
N GLN A 4 -0.65 17.99 -6.10
CA GLN A 4 -0.20 16.66 -6.56
C GLN A 4 -0.71 16.35 -7.96
N VAL A 5 -1.97 16.70 -8.27
CA VAL A 5 -2.51 16.51 -9.63
C VAL A 5 -1.72 17.34 -10.64
N ARG A 6 -1.43 18.61 -10.32
CA ARG A 6 -0.63 19.49 -11.18
C ARG A 6 0.80 18.97 -11.39
N ASN A 7 1.44 18.52 -10.32
CA ASN A 7 2.79 17.96 -10.38
C ASN A 7 2.83 16.69 -11.23
N ALA A 8 1.88 15.78 -11.01
CA ALA A 8 1.79 14.55 -11.78
C ALA A 8 1.52 14.83 -13.27
N ALA A 9 0.66 15.81 -13.58
CA ALA A 9 0.38 16.23 -14.96
C ALA A 9 1.63 16.83 -15.63
N LEU A 10 2.42 17.64 -14.90
CA LEU A 10 3.70 18.16 -15.38
C LEU A 10 4.67 17.03 -15.72
N VAL A 11 4.80 16.03 -14.85
CA VAL A 11 5.71 14.90 -15.07
C VAL A 11 5.30 14.08 -16.29
N VAL A 12 4.00 13.81 -16.46
CA VAL A 12 3.49 13.13 -17.66
C VAL A 12 3.71 13.98 -18.92
N GLY A 13 3.52 15.30 -18.83
CA GLY A 13 3.82 16.23 -19.92
C GLY A 13 5.29 16.19 -20.34
N LEU A 14 6.22 16.14 -19.38
CA LEU A 14 7.66 15.97 -19.67
C LEU A 14 7.94 14.61 -20.30
N ALA A 15 7.33 13.53 -19.79
CA ALA A 15 7.51 12.18 -20.33
C ALA A 15 7.03 12.06 -21.78
N GLN A 16 6.06 12.88 -22.23
CA GLN A 16 5.62 12.90 -23.63
C GLN A 16 6.74 13.26 -24.60
N ASN A 17 7.70 14.09 -24.20
CA ASN A 17 8.84 14.46 -25.04
C ASN A 17 9.75 13.27 -25.36
N TYR A 18 9.63 12.18 -24.60
CA TYR A 18 10.49 11.00 -24.68
C TYR A 18 9.76 9.76 -25.19
N LEU A 19 8.55 9.89 -25.71
CA LEU A 19 7.64 8.81 -26.12
C LEU A 19 8.29 7.63 -26.86
N HIS A 20 9.28 7.91 -27.72
CA HIS A 20 9.98 6.90 -28.52
C HIS A 20 11.35 6.45 -27.96
N ASN A 21 11.83 7.06 -26.87
CA ASN A 21 13.13 6.81 -26.23
C ASN A 21 13.04 6.66 -24.70
N LEU A 22 11.86 6.36 -24.14
CA LEU A 22 11.63 6.17 -22.70
C LEU A 22 12.41 5.01 -22.06
N GLN A 23 13.23 4.27 -22.83
CA GLN A 23 14.23 3.37 -22.27
C GLN A 23 15.31 4.12 -21.48
N ASP A 24 15.55 5.40 -21.80
CA ASP A 24 16.50 6.24 -21.10
C ASP A 24 15.78 7.29 -20.25
N ILE A 25 15.50 6.92 -18.99
CA ILE A 25 14.82 7.81 -18.03
C ILE A 25 15.73 8.92 -17.49
N SER A 26 17.04 8.89 -17.80
CA SER A 26 18.00 9.89 -17.31
C SER A 26 17.61 11.31 -17.75
N LYS A 27 17.19 11.48 -19.01
CA LYS A 27 16.74 12.77 -19.54
C LYS A 27 15.49 13.30 -18.83
N LEU A 28 14.55 12.41 -18.48
CA LEU A 28 13.38 12.81 -17.71
C LEU A 28 13.79 13.25 -16.29
N ILE A 29 14.76 12.58 -15.68
CA ILE A 29 15.31 12.97 -14.38
C ILE A 29 16.01 14.34 -14.46
N ASP A 30 16.79 14.59 -15.52
CA ASP A 30 17.47 15.87 -15.75
C ASP A 30 16.47 17.02 -15.96
N ASP A 31 15.41 16.77 -16.74
CA ASP A 31 14.32 17.72 -16.94
C ASP A 31 13.56 18.01 -15.63
N LEU A 32 13.33 16.97 -14.81
CA LEU A 32 12.71 17.13 -13.49
C LEU A 32 13.60 17.93 -12.55
N ALA A 33 14.91 17.69 -12.56
CA ALA A 33 15.88 18.47 -11.78
C ALA A 33 15.90 19.96 -12.18
N SER A 34 15.60 20.26 -13.45
CA SER A 34 15.46 21.61 -13.98
C SER A 34 14.05 22.21 -13.77
N SER A 35 13.11 21.42 -13.24
CA SER A 35 11.73 21.82 -12.99
C SER A 35 11.51 22.33 -11.55
N THR A 36 10.28 22.73 -11.23
CA THR A 36 9.87 23.11 -9.86
C THR A 36 9.53 21.92 -8.98
N VAL A 37 9.56 20.69 -9.50
CA VAL A 37 9.16 19.46 -8.79
C VAL A 37 10.38 18.55 -8.64
N SER A 38 10.71 18.19 -7.40
CA SER A 38 11.76 17.21 -7.13
C SER A 38 11.35 15.81 -7.61
N VAL A 39 12.31 14.92 -7.87
CA VAL A 39 12.01 13.56 -8.34
C VAL A 39 11.15 12.78 -7.33
N ILE A 40 11.44 12.93 -6.04
CA ILE A 40 10.61 12.32 -4.98
C ILE A 40 9.19 12.90 -4.96
N GLY A 41 9.05 14.23 -5.14
CA GLY A 41 7.75 14.88 -5.23
C GLY A 41 6.97 14.47 -6.48
N ALA A 42 7.66 14.17 -7.58
CA ALA A 42 7.07 13.61 -8.79
C ALA A 42 6.52 12.20 -8.55
N ILE A 43 7.33 11.33 -7.93
CA ILE A 43 6.94 9.95 -7.58
C ILE A 43 5.71 9.94 -6.66
N ASP A 44 5.73 10.71 -5.57
CA ASP A 44 4.62 10.86 -4.62
C ASP A 44 3.33 11.32 -5.33
N SER A 45 3.46 12.34 -6.18
CA SER A 45 2.31 12.92 -6.89
C SER A 45 1.69 11.92 -7.86
N LEU A 46 2.51 11.18 -8.61
CA LEU A 46 2.07 10.15 -9.55
C LEU A 46 1.39 8.97 -8.83
N LEU A 47 2.01 8.47 -7.76
CA LEU A 47 1.45 7.38 -6.95
C LEU A 47 0.13 7.78 -6.31
N THR A 48 0.07 8.98 -5.72
CA THR A 48 -1.16 9.51 -5.14
C THR A 48 -2.28 9.58 -6.18
N CYS A 49 -1.98 10.04 -7.40
CA CYS A 49 -2.97 10.08 -8.48
C CYS A 49 -3.43 8.68 -8.89
N PHE A 50 -2.49 7.73 -9.01
CA PHE A 50 -2.82 6.33 -9.33
C PHE A 50 -3.71 5.70 -8.25
N VAL A 51 -3.31 5.80 -6.97
CA VAL A 51 -4.06 5.24 -5.84
C VAL A 51 -5.46 5.84 -5.75
N ARG A 52 -5.56 7.17 -5.88
CA ARG A 52 -6.85 7.87 -5.85
C ARG A 52 -7.77 7.41 -6.98
N CYS A 53 -7.28 7.26 -8.21
CA CYS A 53 -8.13 6.87 -9.34
C CYS A 53 -8.58 5.41 -9.33
N ASN A 54 -7.88 4.53 -8.60
CA ASN A 54 -8.14 3.09 -8.63
C ASN A 54 -8.71 2.52 -7.33
N PHE A 55 -8.43 3.12 -6.17
CA PHE A 55 -8.78 2.54 -4.86
C PHE A 55 -9.61 3.45 -3.96
N LEU A 56 -9.33 4.75 -3.92
CA LEU A 56 -9.94 5.66 -2.93
C LEU A 56 -11.08 6.52 -3.50
N GLY A 57 -10.91 7.05 -4.71
CA GLY A 57 -11.77 8.11 -5.26
C GLY A 57 -11.61 9.46 -4.53
N PRO A 58 -12.33 10.52 -4.97
CA PRO A 58 -13.09 10.62 -6.23
C PRO A 58 -12.16 10.72 -7.44
N LYS A 59 -12.68 10.44 -8.64
CA LYS A 59 -11.92 10.48 -9.90
C LYS A 59 -11.22 11.82 -10.11
N ILE A 60 -10.06 11.78 -10.76
CA ILE A 60 -9.34 12.97 -11.21
C ILE A 60 -9.72 13.20 -12.68
N GLU A 61 -10.52 14.23 -12.95
CA GLU A 61 -11.01 14.50 -14.31
C GLU A 61 -9.97 15.18 -15.21
N GLU A 62 -9.02 15.91 -14.61
CA GLU A 62 -8.07 16.79 -15.30
C GLU A 62 -6.74 16.12 -15.70
N PHE A 63 -6.55 14.85 -15.36
CA PHE A 63 -5.30 14.14 -15.68
C PHE A 63 -5.38 13.55 -17.09
N HIS A 64 -4.88 14.30 -18.08
CA HIS A 64 -4.85 13.88 -19.48
C HIS A 64 -3.47 13.37 -19.88
N SER A 65 -3.38 12.07 -20.12
CA SER A 65 -2.26 11.42 -20.80
C SER A 65 -2.63 11.14 -22.27
N ASN A 66 -1.64 11.14 -23.16
CA ASN A 66 -1.86 10.68 -24.54
C ASN A 66 -2.10 9.15 -24.54
N ALA A 67 -3.05 8.69 -25.35
CA ALA A 67 -3.38 7.28 -25.53
C ALA A 67 -2.14 6.42 -25.90
N GLU A 68 -1.18 6.96 -26.65
CA GLU A 68 0.04 6.25 -27.01
C GLU A 68 0.94 5.98 -25.79
N LEU A 69 1.09 6.97 -24.91
CA LEU A 69 1.84 6.80 -23.65
C LEU A 69 1.18 5.79 -22.74
N GLU A 70 -0.15 5.78 -22.67
CA GLU A 70 -0.88 4.79 -21.86
C GLU A 70 -0.69 3.37 -22.42
N GLN A 71 -0.67 3.21 -23.74
CA GLN A 71 -0.36 1.91 -24.36
C GLN A 71 1.07 1.45 -24.07
N ILE A 72 2.04 2.38 -24.12
CA ILE A 72 3.42 2.09 -23.72
C ILE A 72 3.46 1.67 -22.25
N ALA A 73 2.80 2.40 -21.36
CA ALA A 73 2.76 2.07 -19.93
C ALA A 73 2.15 0.69 -19.68
N VAL A 74 1.01 0.37 -20.31
CA VAL A 74 0.38 -0.95 -20.22
C VAL A 74 1.34 -2.05 -20.69
N LYS A 75 2.06 -1.81 -21.80
CA LYS A 75 3.06 -2.76 -22.30
C LYS A 75 4.22 -2.95 -21.32
N GLN A 76 4.72 -1.87 -20.71
CA GLN A 76 5.81 -1.93 -19.72
C GLN A 76 5.38 -2.54 -18.39
N LEU A 77 4.09 -2.43 -18.04
CA LEU A 77 3.50 -3.08 -16.87
C LEU A 77 3.04 -4.51 -17.16
N SER A 78 3.08 -4.97 -18.42
CA SER A 78 2.77 -6.36 -18.76
C SER A 78 4.00 -7.22 -18.46
N LEU A 79 3.83 -8.26 -17.65
CA LEU A 79 4.92 -9.10 -17.15
C LEU A 79 4.56 -10.57 -17.35
N ASP A 80 5.56 -11.41 -17.63
CA ASP A 80 5.42 -12.87 -17.71
C ASP A 80 4.30 -13.34 -18.66
N GLY A 81 4.04 -12.57 -19.73
CA GLY A 81 2.98 -12.84 -20.72
C GLY A 81 1.59 -12.38 -20.31
N GLU A 82 1.44 -11.77 -19.14
CA GLU A 82 0.19 -11.27 -18.59
C GLU A 82 0.09 -9.75 -18.71
N ALA A 83 -1.10 -9.26 -19.06
CA ALA A 83 -1.39 -7.83 -19.08
C ALA A 83 -1.99 -7.37 -17.75
N PRO A 84 -1.75 -6.11 -17.33
CA PRO A 84 -2.39 -5.56 -16.14
C PRO A 84 -3.92 -5.45 -16.33
N TYR A 85 -4.65 -5.36 -15.22
CA TYR A 85 -6.11 -5.19 -15.22
C TYR A 85 -6.58 -4.07 -16.16
N SER A 86 -7.40 -4.43 -17.15
CA SER A 86 -7.74 -3.55 -18.28
C SER A 86 -8.56 -2.31 -17.90
N LEU A 87 -9.20 -2.31 -16.73
CA LEU A 87 -9.96 -1.16 -16.23
C LEU A 87 -9.14 -0.23 -15.32
N ALA A 88 -7.88 -0.58 -15.04
CA ALA A 88 -6.97 0.27 -14.28
C ALA A 88 -6.84 1.65 -14.96
N LYS A 89 -6.87 2.69 -14.14
CA LYS A 89 -6.75 4.09 -14.57
C LYS A 89 -5.32 4.56 -14.33
N LEU A 90 -4.84 5.40 -15.26
CA LEU A 90 -3.51 6.01 -15.20
C LEU A 90 -2.35 4.99 -15.07
N PRO A 91 -2.29 3.90 -15.88
CA PRO A 91 -1.14 3.00 -15.85
C PRO A 91 0.19 3.73 -16.08
N ILE A 92 0.21 4.83 -16.86
CA ILE A 92 1.37 5.72 -16.98
C ILE A 92 1.92 6.20 -15.64
N ALA A 93 1.05 6.53 -14.68
CA ALA A 93 1.49 7.08 -13.41
C ALA A 93 2.20 6.02 -12.56
N LEU A 94 1.65 4.81 -12.47
CA LEU A 94 2.31 3.70 -11.78
C LEU A 94 3.65 3.33 -12.45
N TRP A 95 3.67 3.24 -13.78
CA TRP A 95 4.88 2.89 -14.52
C TRP A 95 5.99 3.92 -14.32
N LEU A 96 5.69 5.22 -14.45
CA LEU A 96 6.68 6.28 -14.23
C LEU A 96 7.17 6.30 -12.78
N SER A 97 6.27 6.16 -11.79
CA SER A 97 6.66 6.07 -10.39
C SER A 97 7.59 4.89 -10.13
N LYS A 98 7.26 3.69 -10.65
CA LYS A 98 8.09 2.49 -10.51
C LYS A 98 9.48 2.71 -11.11
N THR A 99 9.53 3.29 -12.31
CA THR A 99 10.77 3.49 -13.06
C THR A 99 11.66 4.56 -12.43
N LEU A 100 11.08 5.70 -12.03
CA LEU A 100 11.80 6.77 -11.35
C LEU A 100 12.32 6.32 -9.99
N SER A 101 11.50 5.61 -9.20
CA SER A 101 11.91 5.07 -7.89
C SER A 101 13.06 4.08 -8.05
N TYR A 102 12.95 3.14 -8.98
CA TYR A 102 14.03 2.19 -9.27
C TYR A 102 15.32 2.88 -9.72
N SER A 103 15.22 3.86 -10.62
CA SER A 103 16.38 4.60 -11.12
C SER A 103 17.07 5.35 -9.98
N MET A 104 16.32 6.09 -9.17
CA MET A 104 16.86 6.87 -8.06
C MET A 104 17.36 5.99 -6.91
N LEU A 105 16.76 4.84 -6.66
CA LEU A 105 17.26 3.85 -5.70
C LEU A 105 18.67 3.33 -6.08
N ASN A 106 19.02 3.35 -7.37
CA ASN A 106 20.33 2.93 -7.85
C ASN A 106 21.35 4.08 -7.98
N GLN A 107 20.90 5.33 -7.93
CA GLN A 107 21.75 6.51 -8.11
C GLN A 107 21.95 7.34 -6.84
N SER A 108 20.91 7.43 -5.98
CA SER A 108 20.94 8.20 -4.75
C SER A 108 21.65 7.44 -3.64
N THR A 109 22.53 8.13 -2.91
CA THR A 109 23.17 7.61 -1.70
C THR A 109 22.54 8.16 -0.42
N GLN A 110 21.78 9.25 -0.51
CA GLN A 110 21.22 9.95 0.66
C GLN A 110 19.77 9.56 0.94
N MET A 111 18.97 9.28 -0.10
CA MET A 111 17.53 9.01 0.02
C MET A 111 17.20 7.57 -0.40
N THR A 112 18.14 6.65 -0.18
CA THR A 112 18.04 5.26 -0.62
C THR A 112 16.80 4.59 -0.05
N PHE A 113 16.46 4.86 1.21
CA PHE A 113 15.33 4.23 1.89
C PHE A 113 13.99 4.73 1.35
N GLU A 114 13.87 6.02 1.12
CA GLU A 114 12.67 6.66 0.61
C GLU A 114 12.34 6.16 -0.80
N TYR A 115 13.36 6.06 -1.68
CA TYR A 115 13.19 5.46 -3.00
C TYR A 115 12.90 3.96 -2.94
N ALA A 116 13.46 3.23 -1.96
CA ALA A 116 13.13 1.83 -1.74
C ALA A 116 11.67 1.66 -1.29
N LEU A 117 11.17 2.52 -0.41
CA LEU A 117 9.79 2.53 0.04
C LEU A 117 8.84 2.81 -1.13
N PHE A 118 9.06 3.88 -1.90
CA PHE A 118 8.23 4.14 -3.08
C PHE A 118 8.28 3.01 -4.12
N TYR A 119 9.45 2.40 -4.31
CA TYR A 119 9.55 1.25 -5.20
C TYR A 119 8.78 0.04 -4.67
N LEU A 120 8.82 -0.25 -3.36
CA LEU A 120 8.01 -1.29 -2.73
C LEU A 120 6.51 -1.03 -2.89
N GLU A 121 6.06 0.22 -2.68
CA GLU A 121 4.68 0.63 -2.94
C GLU A 121 4.28 0.38 -4.39
N CYS A 122 5.16 0.72 -5.34
CA CYS A 122 4.96 0.42 -6.75
C CYS A 122 4.86 -1.09 -7.01
N LEU A 123 5.71 -1.91 -6.41
CA LEU A 123 5.68 -3.38 -6.55
C LEU A 123 4.35 -3.95 -6.02
N TYR A 124 3.90 -3.48 -4.86
CA TYR A 124 2.63 -3.89 -4.28
C TYR A 124 1.45 -3.52 -5.20
N LEU A 125 1.38 -2.26 -5.64
CA LEU A 125 0.32 -1.78 -6.52
C LEU A 125 0.34 -2.46 -7.90
N HIS A 126 1.53 -2.73 -8.44
CA HIS A 126 1.70 -3.45 -9.70
C HIS A 126 1.22 -4.90 -9.54
N GLN A 127 1.51 -5.55 -8.42
CA GLN A 127 0.98 -6.87 -8.10
C GLN A 127 -0.56 -6.87 -8.00
N CYS A 128 -1.17 -5.83 -7.42
CA CYS A 128 -2.63 -5.70 -7.38
C CYS A 128 -3.27 -5.70 -8.78
N LEU A 129 -2.58 -5.21 -9.81
CA LEU A 129 -3.09 -5.21 -11.19
C LEU A 129 -3.25 -6.61 -11.79
N PHE A 130 -2.64 -7.63 -11.21
CA PHE A 130 -2.78 -9.04 -11.61
C PHE A 130 -3.75 -9.83 -10.71
N GLY A 131 -4.36 -9.17 -9.72
CA GLY A 131 -5.30 -9.79 -8.80
C GLY A 131 -4.65 -10.93 -7.99
N SER A 132 -5.25 -12.12 -8.04
CA SER A 132 -4.75 -13.30 -7.33
C SER A 132 -3.60 -14.04 -8.02
N ARG A 133 -3.20 -13.61 -9.23
CA ARG A 133 -2.11 -14.25 -9.98
C ARG A 133 -0.76 -13.74 -9.48
N ARG A 134 0.15 -14.66 -9.20
CA ARG A 134 1.54 -14.34 -8.81
C ARG A 134 2.38 -14.13 -10.05
N VAL A 135 3.16 -13.05 -10.06
CA VAL A 135 4.02 -12.67 -11.18
C VAL A 135 5.48 -12.89 -10.78
N PRO A 136 6.15 -13.95 -11.26
CA PRO A 136 7.54 -14.26 -10.92
C PRO A 136 8.53 -13.10 -11.07
N THR A 137 8.35 -12.24 -12.07
CA THR A 137 9.20 -11.06 -12.25
C THR A 137 9.08 -10.09 -11.07
N LEU A 138 7.86 -9.83 -10.58
CA LEU A 138 7.65 -8.95 -9.42
C LEU A 138 8.19 -9.56 -8.12
N LYS A 139 8.11 -10.88 -7.95
CA LYS A 139 8.77 -11.56 -6.82
C LYS A 139 10.29 -11.36 -6.86
N SER A 140 10.89 -11.51 -8.04
CA SER A 140 12.33 -11.33 -8.21
C SER A 140 12.76 -9.89 -7.91
N GLU A 141 11.96 -8.90 -8.33
CA GLU A 141 12.18 -7.49 -7.99
C GLU A 141 12.05 -7.22 -6.48
N LEU A 142 11.07 -7.84 -5.81
CA LEU A 142 10.92 -7.77 -4.35
C LEU A 142 12.12 -8.37 -3.62
N ASP A 143 12.56 -9.57 -4.03
CA ASP A 143 13.71 -10.25 -3.42
C ASP A 143 14.98 -9.41 -3.56
N TRP A 144 15.18 -8.80 -4.74
CA TRP A 144 16.28 -7.86 -4.97
C TRP A 144 16.19 -6.63 -4.05
N LEU A 145 14.99 -6.06 -3.90
CA LEU A 145 14.77 -4.88 -3.06
C LEU A 145 15.08 -5.19 -1.59
N LEU A 146 14.58 -6.31 -1.06
CA LEU A 146 14.80 -6.74 0.32
C LEU A 146 16.25 -7.15 0.59
N ALA A 147 16.98 -7.61 -0.43
CA ALA A 147 18.42 -7.81 -0.34
C ALA A 147 19.20 -6.48 -0.30
N LYS A 148 18.69 -5.44 -0.96
CA LYS A 148 19.31 -4.11 -1.02
C LYS A 148 19.03 -3.25 0.22
N VAL A 149 17.82 -3.34 0.75
CA VAL A 149 17.38 -2.66 1.99
C VAL A 149 16.84 -3.71 2.94
N SER A 150 17.64 -4.06 3.94
CA SER A 150 17.29 -5.09 4.90
C SER A 150 16.10 -4.62 5.76
N PRO A 151 14.99 -5.37 5.81
CA PRO A 151 13.86 -5.01 6.67
C PRO A 151 14.19 -5.13 8.17
N LEU A 152 15.28 -5.81 8.53
CA LEU A 152 15.73 -5.97 9.92
C LEU A 152 16.76 -4.91 10.35
N ASP A 153 17.23 -4.10 9.40
CA ASP A 153 18.22 -3.06 9.63
C ASP A 153 17.78 -1.79 8.89
N LEU A 154 16.61 -1.29 9.30
CA LEU A 154 16.01 -0.11 8.69
C LEU A 154 16.78 1.14 9.14
N PRO A 155 17.10 2.07 8.21
CA PRO A 155 17.84 3.28 8.53
C PRO A 155 17.03 4.23 9.42
N ASP A 156 17.65 5.34 9.83
CA ASP A 156 17.01 6.38 10.62
C ASP A 156 15.94 7.12 9.78
N ALA A 157 14.76 6.52 9.72
CA ALA A 157 13.55 7.00 9.08
C ALA A 157 12.40 7.08 10.08
N THR A 158 11.30 7.72 9.69
CA THR A 158 10.13 7.82 10.58
C THR A 158 9.52 6.44 10.84
N ASP A 159 8.94 6.25 12.03
CA ASP A 159 8.28 4.99 12.35
C ASP A 159 7.11 4.68 11.40
N SER A 160 6.44 5.70 10.86
CA SER A 160 5.40 5.51 9.85
C SER A 160 5.94 4.92 8.55
N GLU A 161 7.11 5.37 8.08
CA GLU A 161 7.74 4.86 6.85
C GLU A 161 8.27 3.43 7.07
N LYS A 162 8.91 3.19 8.21
CA LYS A 162 9.37 1.85 8.61
C LYS A 162 8.20 0.88 8.70
N PHE A 163 7.12 1.28 9.34
CA PHE A 163 5.90 0.47 9.45
C PHE A 163 5.34 0.15 8.06
N THR A 164 5.21 1.15 7.19
CA THR A 164 4.71 0.94 5.81
C THR A 164 5.59 -0.05 5.04
N PHE A 165 6.92 0.10 5.16
CA PHE A 165 7.87 -0.80 4.52
C PHE A 165 7.71 -2.25 5.00
N LEU A 166 7.68 -2.47 6.32
CA LEU A 166 7.51 -3.79 6.92
C LEU A 166 6.16 -4.41 6.56
N GLN A 167 5.09 -3.62 6.63
CA GLN A 167 3.73 -4.10 6.38
C GLN A 167 3.53 -4.51 4.91
N LEU A 168 3.95 -3.69 3.95
CA LEU A 168 3.85 -4.04 2.53
C LEU A 168 4.74 -5.23 2.16
N SER A 169 5.94 -5.30 2.73
CA SER A 169 6.84 -6.44 2.55
C SER A 169 6.21 -7.73 3.09
N SER A 170 5.56 -7.65 4.27
CA SER A 170 4.87 -8.78 4.88
C SER A 170 3.70 -9.26 4.01
N TYR A 171 2.86 -8.34 3.52
CA TYR A 171 1.75 -8.69 2.62
C TYR A 171 2.23 -9.38 1.35
N LEU A 172 3.28 -8.85 0.71
CA LEU A 172 3.85 -9.48 -0.47
C LEU A 172 4.48 -10.84 -0.14
N ALA A 173 5.18 -10.97 0.99
CA ALA A 173 5.74 -12.24 1.43
C ALA A 173 4.65 -13.32 1.61
N VAL A 174 3.54 -12.99 2.29
CA VAL A 174 2.37 -13.90 2.40
C VAL A 174 1.81 -14.21 1.03
N PHE A 175 1.63 -13.20 0.18
CA PHE A 175 1.09 -13.37 -1.16
C PHE A 175 1.91 -14.37 -1.97
N TYR A 176 3.24 -14.34 -1.85
CA TYR A 176 4.18 -15.26 -2.49
C TYR A 176 4.52 -16.53 -1.70
N TYR A 177 3.77 -16.83 -0.63
CA TYR A 177 3.96 -18.01 0.22
C TYR A 177 5.29 -18.07 0.98
N GLU A 178 5.95 -16.93 1.19
CA GLU A 178 7.16 -16.78 2.00
C GLU A 178 6.78 -16.61 3.49
N PHE A 179 6.11 -17.59 4.07
CA PHE A 179 5.50 -17.45 5.39
C PHE A 179 6.50 -17.18 6.52
N ALA A 180 7.71 -17.74 6.44
CA ALA A 180 8.76 -17.48 7.44
C ALA A 180 9.22 -16.02 7.41
N LEU A 181 9.38 -15.46 6.21
CA LEU A 181 9.71 -14.05 6.02
C LEU A 181 8.56 -13.16 6.47
N ALA A 182 7.32 -13.49 6.08
CA ALA A 182 6.13 -12.77 6.49
C ALA A 182 6.00 -12.70 8.02
N GLU A 183 6.23 -13.81 8.73
CA GLU A 183 6.17 -13.83 10.19
C GLU A 183 7.26 -12.98 10.85
N THR A 184 8.47 -13.00 10.27
CA THR A 184 9.57 -12.15 10.71
C THR A 184 9.21 -10.67 10.56
N LEU A 185 8.68 -10.28 9.39
CA LEU A 185 8.28 -8.90 9.10
C LEU A 185 7.10 -8.45 9.95
N ARG A 186 6.09 -9.32 10.12
CA ARG A 186 4.94 -9.08 11.00
C ARG A 186 5.38 -8.84 12.44
N THR A 187 6.31 -9.66 12.95
CA THR A 187 6.85 -9.50 14.31
C THR A 187 7.57 -8.16 14.46
N ALA A 188 8.38 -7.76 13.46
CA ALA A 188 9.03 -6.46 13.45
C ALA A 188 8.02 -5.29 13.44
N SER A 189 6.94 -5.39 12.65
CA SER A 189 5.84 -4.41 12.66
C SER A 189 5.17 -4.32 14.04
N GLY A 190 4.89 -5.46 14.67
CA GLY A 190 4.30 -5.51 16.01
C GLY A 190 5.19 -4.86 17.07
N HIS A 191 6.50 -5.10 17.02
CA HIS A 191 7.46 -4.42 17.91
C HIS A 191 7.47 -2.91 17.69
N LEU A 192 7.45 -2.45 16.44
CA LEU A 192 7.42 -1.03 16.10
C LEU A 192 6.16 -0.33 16.63
N LEU A 193 5.01 -1.02 16.59
CA LEU A 193 3.75 -0.53 17.14
C LEU A 193 3.61 -0.75 18.66
N SER A 194 4.55 -1.45 19.29
CA SER A 194 4.40 -1.94 20.67
C SER A 194 3.09 -2.70 20.89
N LEU A 195 2.71 -3.55 19.92
CA LEU A 195 1.42 -4.25 19.87
C LEU A 195 1.61 -5.76 19.71
N GLU A 196 1.08 -6.53 20.64
CA GLU A 196 0.96 -7.99 20.55
C GLU A 196 -0.46 -8.39 20.18
N LEU A 197 -0.58 -9.43 19.34
CA LEU A 197 -1.86 -9.97 18.90
C LEU A 197 -2.00 -11.42 19.32
N GLU A 198 -3.19 -11.75 19.82
CA GLU A 198 -3.59 -13.11 20.14
C GLU A 198 -4.88 -13.44 19.38
N PHE A 199 -4.83 -14.53 18.60
CA PHE A 199 -5.99 -15.05 17.89
C PHE A 199 -6.57 -16.20 18.71
N SER A 200 -7.83 -16.05 19.10
CA SER A 200 -8.58 -17.06 19.85
C SER A 200 -9.94 -17.30 19.22
N ALA A 201 -10.65 -18.30 19.73
CA ALA A 201 -12.02 -18.59 19.33
C ALA A 201 -12.94 -18.49 20.54
N ALA A 202 -14.01 -17.71 20.43
CA ALA A 202 -15.05 -17.63 21.45
C ALA A 202 -16.40 -18.03 20.85
N MET A 203 -17.24 -18.68 21.64
CA MET A 203 -18.55 -19.14 21.19
C MET A 203 -19.53 -17.96 21.12
N GLY A 204 -20.21 -17.81 19.99
CA GLY A 204 -21.17 -16.72 19.80
C GLY A 204 -22.19 -16.95 18.70
N THR A 205 -23.23 -16.12 18.71
CA THR A 205 -24.31 -16.11 17.71
C THR A 205 -24.27 -14.82 16.91
N ARG A 206 -24.51 -14.90 15.58
CA ARG A 206 -24.55 -13.74 14.67
C ARG A 206 -25.94 -13.43 14.13
N THR A 207 -26.91 -14.30 14.36
CA THR A 207 -28.29 -14.11 13.90
C THR A 207 -29.27 -14.29 15.05
N LYS A 208 -30.44 -13.66 14.95
CA LYS A 208 -31.49 -13.72 15.96
C LYS A 208 -32.12 -15.11 16.08
N ALA A 209 -32.08 -15.91 15.01
CA ALA A 209 -32.68 -17.25 14.94
C ALA A 209 -31.67 -18.40 15.18
N GLN A 210 -30.39 -18.10 15.39
CA GLN A 210 -29.37 -19.13 15.59
C GLN A 210 -29.56 -19.84 16.95
N ALA A 211 -29.97 -21.12 16.89
CA ALA A 211 -30.29 -21.92 18.08
C ALA A 211 -29.07 -22.34 18.90
N SER A 212 -27.91 -22.49 18.27
CA SER A 212 -26.69 -22.94 18.94
C SER A 212 -25.51 -22.02 18.59
N PRO A 213 -24.70 -21.60 19.58
CA PRO A 213 -23.53 -20.78 19.33
C PRO A 213 -22.50 -21.55 18.50
N VAL A 214 -21.71 -20.84 17.72
CA VAL A 214 -20.58 -21.39 16.95
C VAL A 214 -19.33 -20.59 17.26
N ALA A 215 -18.16 -21.19 17.06
CA ALA A 215 -16.88 -20.52 17.26
C ALA A 215 -16.75 -19.29 16.35
N GLN A 216 -16.39 -18.16 16.94
CA GLN A 216 -16.12 -16.89 16.28
C GLN A 216 -14.65 -16.54 16.50
N LEU A 217 -13.98 -16.06 15.46
CA LEU A 217 -12.62 -15.53 15.59
C LEU A 217 -12.65 -14.28 16.48
N VAL A 218 -11.83 -14.29 17.52
CA VAL A 218 -11.60 -13.15 18.39
C VAL A 218 -10.13 -12.78 18.30
N VAL A 219 -9.88 -11.52 17.94
CA VAL A 219 -8.54 -10.95 17.95
C VAL A 219 -8.43 -10.10 19.20
N GLN A 220 -7.56 -10.52 20.11
CA GLN A 220 -7.19 -9.74 21.29
C GLN A 220 -5.86 -9.05 21.00
N PHE A 221 -5.72 -7.83 21.50
CA PHE A 221 -4.48 -7.09 21.37
C PHE A 221 -4.04 -6.55 22.72
N THR A 222 -2.72 -6.50 22.91
CA THR A 222 -2.10 -5.94 24.11
C THR A 222 -1.11 -4.86 23.69
N ARG A 223 -1.29 -3.64 24.23
CA ARG A 223 -0.30 -2.56 24.07
C ARG A 223 0.79 -2.73 25.11
N LEU A 224 2.01 -2.95 24.65
CA LEU A 224 3.19 -3.11 25.50
C LEU A 224 3.66 -1.76 26.07
N GLN A 225 3.37 -0.65 25.37
CA GLN A 225 3.68 0.71 25.82
C GLN A 225 2.50 1.64 25.54
N ILE A 226 2.14 2.46 26.53
CA ILE A 226 1.03 3.43 26.43
C ILE A 226 1.57 4.73 25.82
N GLY A 227 0.90 5.25 24.79
CA GLY A 227 1.25 6.53 24.15
C GLY A 227 2.23 6.44 22.98
N CYS A 228 2.58 5.23 22.51
CA CYS A 228 3.40 4.99 21.32
C CYS A 228 2.57 4.81 20.03
N GLU A 229 1.34 5.32 20.02
CA GLU A 229 0.45 5.19 18.88
C GLU A 229 1.03 5.97 17.69
N LEU A 230 1.22 5.30 16.55
CA LEU A 230 1.52 5.98 15.29
C LEU A 230 0.27 6.74 14.83
N GLU A 231 0.11 7.97 15.33
CA GLU A 231 -1.01 8.83 14.98
C GLU A 231 -0.84 9.39 13.56
N ILE A 232 -1.47 8.73 12.59
CA ILE A 232 -1.78 9.40 11.32
C ILE A 232 -3.01 10.28 11.58
N LYS A 233 -2.85 11.60 11.47
CA LYS A 233 -3.94 12.57 11.56
C LYS A 233 -4.86 12.46 10.35
N VAL A 234 -5.76 11.48 10.37
CA VAL A 234 -6.81 11.36 9.34
C VAL A 234 -7.94 12.35 9.69
N PRO A 235 -8.35 13.24 8.77
CA PRO A 235 -9.50 14.10 9.01
C PRO A 235 -10.74 13.24 9.31
N LYS A 236 -11.46 13.53 10.40
CA LYS A 236 -12.66 12.77 10.82
C LYS A 236 -13.70 12.60 9.71
N SER A 237 -13.76 13.55 8.77
CA SER A 237 -14.64 13.49 7.59
C SER A 237 -14.31 12.37 6.59
N SER A 238 -13.16 11.71 6.74
CA SER A 238 -12.64 10.70 5.81
C SER A 238 -12.81 9.27 6.32
N GLN A 239 -13.32 9.08 7.54
CA GLN A 239 -13.61 7.75 8.08
C GLN A 239 -14.91 7.22 7.47
N PRO A 240 -14.97 5.92 7.09
CA PRO A 240 -16.22 5.29 6.70
C PRO A 240 -17.28 5.49 7.78
N LYS A 241 -18.51 5.85 7.37
CA LYS A 241 -19.63 5.94 8.31
C LYS A 241 -19.98 4.53 8.78
N VAL A 242 -19.99 4.32 10.09
CA VAL A 242 -20.56 3.11 10.68
C VAL A 242 -22.06 3.17 10.43
N MET A 243 -22.55 2.31 9.53
CA MET A 243 -23.96 2.15 9.24
C MET A 243 -24.49 1.00 10.11
N ALA A 244 -25.60 1.23 10.82
CA ALA A 244 -26.32 0.13 11.44
C ALA A 244 -26.77 -0.84 10.34
N LEU A 245 -26.62 -2.15 10.57
CA LEU A 245 -27.13 -3.18 9.67
C LEU A 245 -28.66 -3.07 9.54
N GLU A 246 -29.37 -2.72 10.62
CA GLU A 246 -30.84 -2.63 10.69
C GLU A 246 -31.53 -3.86 10.07
N ASP A 247 -30.90 -5.03 10.20
CA ASP A 247 -31.33 -6.27 9.57
C ASP A 247 -32.23 -7.09 10.51
N ASP A 248 -33.28 -7.71 9.95
CA ASP A 248 -34.23 -8.50 10.72
C ASP A 248 -33.65 -9.83 11.21
N ASN A 249 -32.67 -10.39 10.52
CA ASN A 249 -32.07 -11.69 10.79
C ASN A 249 -30.71 -11.58 11.49
N LEU A 250 -29.86 -10.64 11.07
CA LEU A 250 -28.52 -10.46 11.61
C LEU A 250 -28.54 -9.64 12.91
N LEU A 251 -27.58 -9.93 13.78
CA LEU A 251 -27.28 -9.09 14.94
C LEU A 251 -26.27 -8.01 14.54
N GLU A 252 -26.39 -6.82 15.13
CA GLU A 252 -25.42 -5.74 14.92
C GLU A 252 -24.02 -6.10 15.39
N ASN A 253 -23.95 -6.79 16.52
CA ASN A 253 -22.71 -7.28 17.10
C ASN A 253 -22.87 -8.77 17.40
N ILE A 254 -21.74 -9.48 17.37
CA ILE A 254 -21.70 -10.88 17.80
C ILE A 254 -22.11 -10.94 19.27
N LYS A 255 -23.09 -11.77 19.59
CA LYS A 255 -23.47 -12.08 20.97
C LYS A 255 -22.69 -13.30 21.43
N PHE A 256 -21.63 -13.08 22.22
CA PHE A 256 -20.84 -14.15 22.82
C PHE A 256 -21.60 -14.83 23.97
N THR A 257 -21.34 -16.12 24.20
CA THR A 257 -21.96 -16.87 25.31
C THR A 257 -21.32 -16.60 26.66
N ASP A 258 -20.03 -16.29 26.66
CA ASP A 258 -19.30 -15.89 27.87
C ASP A 258 -19.34 -14.37 28.00
N ASP A 259 -19.24 -13.83 29.23
CA ASP A 259 -19.09 -12.39 29.53
C ASP A 259 -17.78 -11.78 28.99
N ALA A 260 -17.14 -12.43 28.02
CA ALA A 260 -16.11 -11.87 27.15
C ALA A 260 -16.74 -10.82 26.22
N THR A 261 -17.32 -9.76 26.80
CA THR A 261 -17.52 -8.52 26.07
C THR A 261 -16.13 -8.03 25.65
N PRO A 262 -15.82 -7.95 24.34
CA PRO A 262 -14.56 -7.35 23.90
C PRO A 262 -14.50 -5.94 24.49
N SER A 263 -13.38 -5.63 25.16
CA SER A 263 -13.14 -4.29 25.68
C SER A 263 -13.28 -3.29 24.54
N SER A 264 -13.96 -2.17 24.78
CA SER A 264 -14.26 -1.15 23.77
C SER A 264 -13.04 -0.32 23.36
N CYS A 265 -11.85 -0.91 23.38
CA CYS A 265 -10.61 -0.22 23.10
C CYS A 265 -10.46 -0.07 21.59
N SER A 266 -10.46 1.16 21.10
CA SER A 266 -10.28 1.46 19.69
C SER A 266 -8.80 1.33 19.30
N LEU A 267 -8.54 0.61 18.21
CA LEU A 267 -7.26 0.65 17.50
C LEU A 267 -7.18 1.91 16.63
N SER A 268 -6.00 2.52 16.53
CA SER A 268 -5.73 3.57 15.54
C SER A 268 -5.80 3.01 14.12
N VAL A 269 -5.84 3.88 13.09
CA VAL A 269 -5.88 3.44 11.69
C VAL A 269 -4.68 2.57 11.32
N VAL A 270 -3.50 2.91 11.86
CA VAL A 270 -2.26 2.16 11.63
C VAL A 270 -2.30 0.81 12.34
N GLU A 271 -2.78 0.77 13.58
CA GLU A 271 -2.92 -0.50 14.30
C GLU A 271 -3.99 -1.39 13.62
N GLN A 272 -5.08 -0.82 13.12
CA GLN A 272 -6.08 -1.56 12.34
C GLN A 272 -5.48 -2.18 11.08
N SER A 273 -4.61 -1.46 10.36
CA SER A 273 -3.98 -1.99 9.14
C SER A 273 -2.92 -3.07 9.40
N TYR A 274 -2.45 -3.20 10.65
CA TYR A 274 -1.60 -4.29 11.11
C TYR A 274 -2.41 -5.54 11.52
N VAL A 275 -3.60 -5.35 12.09
CA VAL A 275 -4.47 -6.44 12.56
C VAL A 275 -5.26 -7.11 11.44
N LEU A 276 -5.73 -6.32 10.47
CA LEU A 276 -6.54 -6.77 9.32
C LEU A 276 -5.68 -7.38 8.22
#